data_AF-A0A133XSX9-F1
#
_entry.id   AF-A0A133XSX9-F1
#
_cell.length_a   1.000
_cell.length_b   1.000
_cell.length_c   1.000
_cell.angle_alpha   90.00
_cell.angle_beta   90.00
_cell.angle_gamma   90.00
#
_symmetry.space_group_name_H-M   'P 1'
#
loop_
_entity.id
_entity.type
_entity.pdbx_description
1 polymer ?
#
loop_
_entity_poly.entity_id
_entity_poly.type
_entity_poly.pdbx_seq_one_letter_code
_entity_poly.pdbx_strand_id
1 'polypeptide(L)'
;MSVPFAKNNLAVTDGILEMYNENTGNFIKQSDSTTLKYRLLDNDPNEQSQLAGLKATAFLIKKEAKSEVVAYQSDAVIDSQNVAHFKITKPLPVGSYRVEISVVVDDQTIQIFPSKSDDMDARLTITPSAVGLEVGSTPDTFDIKVVHQIIEDILAKKSLENAKSSGQGIRINIGSASSQWGLNHKLGFYPNVTCVDSAGNEVVGEVTYISLNKIEVNFSAPFSGYAILS
;
A
#
# COMPACT_ATOMS: atom_id res chain seq x y z
N MET A 1 -3.18 25.05 -3.33
CA MET A 1 -4.61 24.70 -3.43
C MET A 1 -4.65 23.23 -3.79
N SER A 2 -5.04 22.35 -2.86
CA SER A 2 -5.06 20.90 -3.13
C SER A 2 -6.18 20.61 -4.12
N VAL A 3 -5.95 19.73 -5.09
CA VAL A 3 -6.97 19.35 -6.07
C VAL A 3 -7.84 18.27 -5.43
N PRO A 4 -9.17 18.43 -5.38
CA PRO A 4 -10.06 17.39 -4.86
C PRO A 4 -9.89 16.09 -5.64
N PHE A 5 -9.87 14.94 -4.94
CA PHE A 5 -9.56 13.65 -5.58
C PHE A 5 -10.70 13.12 -6.45
N ALA A 6 -11.93 13.57 -6.18
CA ALA A 6 -13.14 13.11 -6.87
C ALA A 6 -13.42 13.82 -8.22
N LYS A 7 -12.40 14.23 -8.98
CA LYS A 7 -12.61 14.79 -10.34
C LYS A 7 -12.92 13.69 -11.36
N ASN A 8 -14.10 13.08 -11.25
CA ASN A 8 -14.63 12.15 -12.25
C ASN A 8 -15.27 12.91 -13.42
N ASN A 9 -14.55 13.76 -14.17
CA ASN A 9 -15.07 14.58 -15.28
C ASN A 9 -16.30 15.48 -14.99
N LEU A 10 -16.88 15.42 -13.79
CA LEU A 10 -18.00 16.24 -13.33
C LEU A 10 -17.50 17.62 -12.89
N ALA A 11 -18.34 18.62 -13.08
CA ALA A 11 -18.11 19.96 -12.55
C ALA A 11 -18.25 19.93 -11.01
N VAL A 12 -17.30 20.56 -10.31
CA VAL A 12 -17.39 20.77 -8.86
C VAL A 12 -18.18 22.04 -8.64
N THR A 13 -19.22 22.01 -7.80
CA THR A 13 -20.01 23.20 -7.46
C THR A 13 -19.18 24.26 -6.76
N ASP A 14 -19.38 25.53 -7.12
CA ASP A 14 -18.85 26.67 -6.39
C ASP A 14 -19.70 26.92 -5.13
N GLY A 15 -19.08 26.81 -3.94
CA GLY A 15 -19.74 26.98 -2.65
C GLY A 15 -18.83 26.59 -1.48
N ILE A 16 -19.02 27.21 -0.31
CA ILE A 16 -18.36 26.75 0.92
C ILE A 16 -19.20 25.60 1.48
N LEU A 17 -18.73 24.38 1.26
CA LEU A 17 -19.36 23.17 1.75
C LEU A 17 -18.58 22.69 2.97
N GLU A 18 -19.26 22.54 4.09
CA GLU A 18 -18.65 22.24 5.38
C GLU A 18 -19.04 20.84 5.85
N MET A 19 -18.24 20.29 6.77
CA MET A 19 -18.48 18.96 7.30
C MET A 19 -18.24 18.95 8.79
N TYR A 20 -19.19 18.40 9.55
CA TYR A 20 -19.08 18.28 11.01
C TYR A 20 -18.99 16.82 11.44
N ASN A 21 -18.03 16.52 12.33
CA ASN A 21 -17.83 15.17 12.85
C ASN A 21 -18.83 14.86 13.97
N GLU A 22 -19.73 13.89 13.76
CA GLU A 22 -20.70 13.45 14.78
C GLU A 22 -20.26 12.21 15.57
N ASN A 23 -19.04 11.76 15.37
CA ASN A 23 -18.47 10.65 16.11
C ASN A 23 -18.05 11.11 17.52
N THR A 24 -17.93 10.16 18.45
CA THR A 24 -17.35 10.43 19.76
C THR A 24 -15.83 10.55 19.63
N GLY A 25 -15.37 11.72 19.19
CA GLY A 25 -13.97 12.01 18.90
C GLY A 25 -13.56 11.70 17.46
N ASN A 26 -12.26 11.74 17.23
CA ASN A 26 -11.65 11.57 15.91
C ASN A 26 -10.57 10.47 15.88
N PHE A 27 -10.59 9.56 16.85
CA PHE A 27 -9.67 8.44 16.92
C PHE A 27 -10.41 7.15 16.64
N ILE A 28 -9.83 6.31 15.78
CA ILE A 28 -10.31 4.96 15.53
C ILE A 28 -9.13 4.00 15.62
N LYS A 29 -9.34 2.80 16.16
CA LYS A 29 -8.28 1.77 16.22
C LYS A 29 -8.15 1.09 14.86
N GLN A 30 -6.95 0.61 14.53
CA GLN A 30 -6.79 -0.22 13.32
C GLN A 30 -7.76 -1.40 13.33
N SER A 31 -8.39 -1.64 12.18
CA SER A 31 -9.39 -2.70 11.96
C SER A 31 -10.70 -2.56 12.74
N ASP A 32 -10.91 -1.45 13.45
CA ASP A 32 -12.21 -1.12 14.04
C ASP A 32 -13.22 -0.81 12.93
N SER A 33 -14.37 -1.49 12.97
CA SER A 33 -15.43 -1.38 11.98
C SER A 33 -16.56 -0.42 12.37
N THR A 34 -16.30 0.50 13.30
CA THR A 34 -17.24 1.55 13.71
C THR A 34 -17.78 2.30 12.51
N THR A 35 -19.10 2.52 12.47
CA THR A 35 -19.71 3.40 11.47
C THR A 35 -19.36 4.83 11.80
N LEU A 36 -18.61 5.47 10.91
CA LEU A 36 -18.27 6.88 10.98
C LEU A 36 -19.42 7.73 10.46
N LYS A 37 -19.69 8.83 11.16
CA LYS A 37 -20.78 9.77 10.90
C LYS A 37 -20.25 11.18 10.71
N TYR A 38 -20.59 11.79 9.58
CA TYR A 38 -20.23 13.17 9.27
C TYR A 38 -21.44 13.91 8.71
N ARG A 39 -21.86 14.99 9.39
CA ARG A 39 -22.93 15.87 8.93
C ARG A 39 -22.42 16.76 7.82
N LEU A 40 -23.12 16.77 6.69
CA LEU A 40 -22.81 17.60 5.53
C LEU A 40 -23.62 18.89 5.62
N LEU A 41 -22.95 20.03 5.46
CA LEU A 41 -23.54 21.36 5.60
C LEU A 41 -23.27 22.17 4.33
N ASP A 42 -24.33 22.74 3.78
CA ASP A 42 -24.23 23.81 2.80
C ASP A 42 -24.39 25.16 3.52
N ASN A 43 -23.55 26.14 3.19
CA ASN A 43 -23.61 27.48 3.76
C ASN A 43 -24.67 28.37 3.08
N ASP A 44 -25.49 27.86 2.15
CA ASP A 44 -26.67 28.59 1.69
C ASP A 44 -27.80 28.51 2.74
N PRO A 45 -28.08 29.59 3.50
CA PRO A 45 -29.13 29.59 4.51
C PRO A 45 -30.55 29.50 3.92
N ASN A 46 -30.70 29.64 2.59
CA ASN A 46 -32.00 29.60 1.91
C ASN A 46 -32.30 28.24 1.26
N GLU A 47 -31.33 27.33 1.21
CA GLU A 47 -31.49 26.03 0.56
C GLU A 47 -30.74 24.95 1.36
N GLN A 48 -31.46 24.23 2.23
CA GLN A 48 -30.92 22.97 2.75
C GLN A 48 -30.89 21.97 1.59
N SER A 49 -29.72 21.74 1.00
CA SER A 49 -29.57 20.74 -0.06
C SER A 49 -30.09 19.40 0.44
N GLN A 50 -31.04 18.81 -0.29
CA GLN A 50 -31.55 17.48 0.04
C GLN A 50 -30.55 16.44 -0.49
N LEU A 51 -29.61 16.01 0.36
CA LEU A 51 -28.55 15.07 -0.03
C LEU A 51 -28.91 13.61 0.27
N ALA A 52 -29.97 13.40 1.04
CA ALA A 52 -30.45 12.08 1.44
C ALA A 52 -30.67 11.15 0.23
N GLY A 53 -30.08 9.96 0.27
CA GLY A 53 -30.22 8.96 -0.80
C GLY A 53 -29.43 9.24 -2.08
N LEU A 54 -28.72 10.38 -2.19
CA LEU A 54 -27.79 10.60 -3.30
C LEU A 54 -26.58 9.67 -3.20
N LYS A 55 -25.95 9.39 -4.34
CA LYS A 55 -24.75 8.57 -4.39
C LYS A 55 -23.58 9.33 -3.79
N ALA A 56 -23.02 8.81 -2.71
CA ALA A 56 -21.89 9.40 -2.03
C ALA A 56 -20.71 8.44 -1.89
N THR A 57 -19.50 8.99 -1.94
CA THR A 57 -18.25 8.25 -1.74
C THR A 57 -17.44 8.95 -0.64
N ALA A 58 -16.98 8.18 0.34
CA ALA A 58 -16.06 8.63 1.37
C ALA A 58 -14.62 8.30 0.98
N PHE A 59 -13.73 9.25 1.18
CA PHE A 59 -12.29 9.13 0.97
C PHE A 59 -11.54 9.42 2.26
N LEU A 60 -10.51 8.62 2.56
CA LEU A 60 -9.52 8.96 3.56
C LEU A 60 -8.22 9.31 2.86
N ILE A 61 -7.80 10.55 3.04
CA ILE A 61 -6.68 11.16 2.33
C ILE A 61 -5.53 11.35 3.31
N LYS A 62 -4.36 10.83 2.95
CA LYS A 62 -3.15 11.00 3.72
C LYS A 62 -2.29 12.07 3.06
N LYS A 63 -1.79 13.00 3.88
CA LYS A 63 -0.79 13.97 3.44
C LYS A 63 0.60 13.32 3.47
N GLU A 64 1.22 13.22 2.31
CA GLU A 64 2.60 12.81 2.14
C GLU A 64 3.48 14.05 1.88
N ALA A 65 4.80 13.89 1.86
CA ALA A 65 5.76 15.01 1.90
C ALA A 65 5.52 16.13 0.87
N LYS A 66 5.01 15.81 -0.33
CA LYS A 66 4.72 16.78 -1.40
C LYS A 66 3.39 16.53 -2.13
N SER A 67 2.58 15.59 -1.65
CA SER A 67 1.35 15.18 -2.33
C SER A 67 0.32 14.71 -1.31
N GLU A 68 -0.92 14.66 -1.75
CA GLU A 68 -1.97 13.94 -1.04
C GLU A 68 -2.22 12.63 -1.77
N VAL A 69 -2.62 11.60 -1.03
CA VAL A 69 -2.91 10.28 -1.59
C VAL A 69 -4.19 9.76 -0.95
N VAL A 70 -5.10 9.24 -1.77
CA VAL A 70 -6.27 8.48 -1.28
C VAL A 70 -5.76 7.16 -0.71
N ALA A 71 -5.79 7.04 0.61
CA ALA A 71 -5.41 5.83 1.33
C ALA A 71 -6.57 4.83 1.43
N TYR A 72 -7.81 5.31 1.37
CA TYR A 72 -9.00 4.49 1.42
C TYR A 72 -10.16 5.17 0.70
N GLN A 73 -11.05 4.37 0.12
CA GLN A 73 -12.34 4.81 -0.39
C GLN A 73 -13.42 3.78 -0.07
N SER A 74 -14.63 4.24 0.17
CA SER A 74 -15.83 3.41 0.29
C SER A 74 -17.07 4.18 -0.12
N ASP A 75 -18.13 3.46 -0.47
CA ASP A 75 -19.46 4.08 -0.57
C ASP A 75 -19.88 4.65 0.80
N ALA A 76 -20.66 5.72 0.76
CA ALA A 76 -21.29 6.35 1.93
C ALA A 76 -22.80 6.45 1.70
N VAL A 77 -23.57 6.27 2.77
CA VAL A 77 -25.03 6.41 2.76
C VAL A 77 -25.40 7.70 3.49
N ILE A 78 -26.13 8.60 2.84
CA ILE A 78 -26.59 9.86 3.43
C ILE A 78 -28.03 9.69 3.92
N ASP A 79 -28.27 10.00 5.20
CA ASP A 79 -29.60 9.92 5.80
C ASP A 79 -30.44 11.21 5.60
N SER A 80 -31.67 11.20 6.11
CA SER A 80 -32.60 12.34 6.00
C SER A 80 -32.16 13.59 6.77
N GLN A 81 -31.08 13.52 7.55
CA GLN A 81 -30.49 14.64 8.28
C GLN A 81 -29.17 15.11 7.64
N ASN A 82 -28.89 14.67 6.40
CA ASN A 82 -27.65 14.92 5.68
C ASN A 82 -26.40 14.42 6.43
N VAL A 83 -26.54 13.35 7.22
CA VAL A 83 -25.40 12.68 7.85
C VAL A 83 -24.93 11.55 6.94
N ALA A 84 -23.67 11.61 6.52
CA ALA A 84 -23.01 10.55 5.77
C ALA A 84 -22.52 9.46 6.73
N HIS A 85 -22.89 8.22 6.44
CA HIS A 85 -22.51 7.01 7.18
C HIS A 85 -21.62 6.13 6.31
N PHE A 86 -20.43 5.77 6.80
CA PHE A 86 -19.54 4.82 6.13
C PHE A 86 -18.68 4.04 7.14
N LYS A 87 -18.02 2.98 6.66
CA LYS A 87 -17.13 2.13 7.48
C LYS A 87 -15.77 1.95 6.83
N ILE A 88 -14.74 1.87 7.67
CA ILE A 88 -13.41 1.43 7.26
C ILE A 88 -13.38 -0.09 7.37
N THR A 89 -13.39 -0.77 6.23
CA THR A 89 -13.46 -2.25 6.16
C THR A 89 -12.10 -2.89 5.87
N LYS A 90 -11.12 -2.10 5.42
CA LYS A 90 -9.75 -2.53 5.15
C LYS A 90 -8.83 -1.89 6.19
N PRO A 91 -7.87 -2.64 6.75
CA PRO A 91 -6.92 -2.09 7.71
C PRO A 91 -6.12 -0.96 7.06
N LEU A 92 -5.98 0.16 7.78
CA LEU A 92 -5.18 1.31 7.36
C LEU A 92 -3.98 1.49 8.28
N PRO A 93 -2.83 1.98 7.79
CA PRO A 93 -1.71 2.34 8.63
C PRO A 93 -2.09 3.31 9.75
N VAL A 94 -1.35 3.25 10.86
CA VAL A 94 -1.45 4.26 11.92
C VAL A 94 -1.05 5.62 11.36
N GLY A 95 -1.81 6.66 11.69
CA GLY A 95 -1.53 8.00 11.22
C GLY A 95 -2.77 8.90 11.18
N SER A 96 -2.55 10.12 10.71
CA SER A 96 -3.60 11.12 10.54
C SER A 96 -4.06 11.17 9.09
N TYR A 97 -5.37 11.22 8.92
CA TYR A 97 -6.08 11.24 7.65
C TYR A 97 -7.06 12.42 7.66
N ARG A 98 -7.32 12.95 6.46
CA ARG A 98 -8.46 13.82 6.21
C ARG A 98 -9.58 13.00 5.60
N VAL A 99 -10.80 13.21 6.06
CA VAL A 99 -12.03 12.68 5.50
C VAL A 99 -12.53 13.65 4.43
N GLU A 100 -12.92 13.13 3.28
CA GLU A 100 -13.59 13.87 2.22
C GLU A 100 -14.80 13.04 1.76
N ILE A 101 -15.98 13.66 1.71
CA ILE A 101 -17.20 13.06 1.19
C ILE A 101 -17.53 13.73 -0.13
N SER A 102 -17.65 12.96 -1.20
CA SER A 102 -18.12 13.47 -2.49
C SER A 102 -19.51 12.96 -2.76
N VAL A 103 -20.41 13.85 -3.15
CA VAL A 103 -21.83 13.57 -3.40
C VAL A 103 -22.15 13.92 -4.84
N VAL A 104 -22.62 12.94 -5.61
CA VAL A 104 -23.09 13.16 -6.98
C VAL A 104 -24.50 13.73 -6.90
N VAL A 105 -24.66 14.98 -7.34
CA VAL A 105 -25.94 15.70 -7.27
C VAL A 105 -26.79 15.41 -8.51
N ASP A 106 -26.14 15.35 -9.68
CA ASP A 106 -26.74 14.99 -10.96
C ASP A 106 -25.67 14.40 -11.89
N ASP A 107 -26.03 14.12 -13.15
CA ASP A 107 -25.14 13.52 -14.16
C ASP A 107 -23.93 14.40 -14.54
N GLN A 108 -23.87 15.65 -14.08
CA GLN A 108 -22.84 16.62 -14.43
C GLN A 108 -22.15 17.25 -13.21
N THR A 109 -22.70 17.10 -12.01
CA THR A 109 -22.34 17.89 -10.84
C THR A 109 -21.96 17.03 -9.65
N ILE A 110 -20.83 17.37 -9.02
CA ILE A 110 -20.37 16.77 -7.77
C ILE A 110 -20.13 17.84 -6.71
N GLN A 111 -20.63 17.58 -5.52
CA GLN A 111 -20.35 18.36 -4.31
C GLN A 111 -19.28 17.65 -3.48
N ILE A 112 -18.36 18.41 -2.88
CA ILE A 112 -17.23 17.86 -2.11
C ILE A 112 -17.19 18.52 -0.75
N PHE A 113 -17.23 17.69 0.30
CA PHE A 113 -17.30 18.08 1.69
C PHE A 113 -16.07 17.56 2.46
N PRO A 114 -15.38 18.40 3.24
CA PRO A 114 -15.44 19.86 3.15
C PRO A 114 -14.82 20.34 1.83
N SER A 115 -15.27 21.48 1.31
CA SER A 115 -14.65 22.09 0.12
C SER A 115 -13.29 22.72 0.44
N LYS A 116 -12.99 22.95 1.72
CA LYS A 116 -11.68 23.43 2.21
C LYS A 116 -10.86 22.29 2.80
N SER A 117 -9.61 22.15 2.33
CA SER A 117 -8.71 21.06 2.71
C SER A 117 -8.16 21.13 4.14
N ASP A 118 -8.29 22.26 4.82
CA ASP A 118 -7.75 22.54 6.16
C ASP A 118 -8.78 22.42 7.29
N ASP A 119 -9.99 21.96 6.99
CA ASP A 119 -11.04 21.72 7.97
C ASP A 119 -10.59 20.74 9.06
N MET A 120 -10.76 21.15 10.33
CA MET A 120 -10.36 20.37 11.49
C MET A 120 -11.35 19.26 11.82
N ASP A 121 -12.64 19.47 11.53
CA ASP A 121 -13.68 18.47 11.77
C ASP A 121 -13.57 17.30 10.79
N ALA A 122 -12.92 17.52 9.65
CA ALA A 122 -12.59 16.50 8.68
C ALA A 122 -11.38 15.62 9.06
N ARG A 123 -10.83 15.71 10.28
CA ARG A 123 -9.65 14.90 10.68
C ARG A 123 -10.06 13.58 11.31
N LEU A 124 -9.33 12.53 10.97
CA LEU A 124 -9.43 11.21 11.59
C LEU A 124 -8.03 10.66 11.86
N THR A 125 -7.79 10.13 13.05
CA THR A 125 -6.53 9.50 13.43
C THR A 125 -6.76 8.00 13.62
N ILE A 126 -6.06 7.21 12.81
CA ILE A 126 -5.95 5.77 13.01
C ILE A 126 -4.89 5.53 14.08
N THR A 127 -5.28 4.91 15.19
CA THR A 127 -4.42 4.53 16.30
C THR A 127 -4.10 3.04 16.23
N PRO A 128 -2.96 2.59 16.78
CA PRO A 128 -2.69 1.16 16.90
C PRO A 128 -3.84 0.47 17.63
N SER A 129 -4.30 -0.65 17.10
CA SER A 129 -5.19 -1.52 17.88
C SER A 129 -4.36 -2.22 18.94
N ALA A 130 -4.75 -2.12 20.21
CA ALA A 130 -4.11 -2.85 21.30
C ALA A 130 -4.53 -4.34 21.36
N VAL A 131 -5.05 -4.89 20.26
CA VAL A 131 -5.37 -6.31 20.13
C VAL A 131 -4.05 -7.07 20.16
N GLY A 132 -3.67 -7.51 21.36
CA GLY A 132 -2.33 -7.99 21.71
C GLY A 132 -1.88 -7.71 23.16
N LEU A 133 -2.68 -7.06 24.00
CA LEU A 133 -2.48 -7.03 25.46
C LEU A 133 -3.70 -7.57 26.21
N GLU A 134 -4.07 -8.80 25.87
CA GLU A 134 -4.58 -9.69 26.89
C GLU A 134 -3.38 -10.42 27.48
N VAL A 135 -3.16 -10.32 28.80
CA VAL A 135 -2.41 -11.36 29.52
C VAL A 135 -3.31 -12.59 29.56
N GLY A 136 -3.44 -13.23 28.40
CA GLY A 136 -4.15 -14.46 28.15
C GLY A 136 -3.14 -15.43 27.57
N SER A 137 -2.88 -16.50 28.30
CA SER A 137 -1.76 -17.42 28.10
C SER A 137 -1.90 -18.31 26.86
N THR A 138 -1.83 -17.76 25.65
CA THR A 138 -1.45 -18.48 24.41
C THR A 138 -0.93 -17.51 23.35
N PRO A 139 0.35 -17.57 22.94
CA PRO A 139 0.92 -16.65 21.96
C PRO A 139 0.58 -17.09 20.54
N ASP A 140 -0.41 -16.48 19.92
CA ASP A 140 -0.62 -16.63 18.47
C ASP A 140 -1.30 -15.40 17.85
N THR A 141 -0.56 -14.30 17.71
CA THR A 141 -0.78 -13.32 16.62
C THR A 141 0.44 -12.40 16.39
N PHE A 142 1.58 -13.02 16.09
CA PHE A 142 2.52 -12.47 15.13
C PHE A 142 2.83 -13.63 14.21
N ASP A 143 2.47 -13.55 12.92
CA ASP A 143 2.87 -14.60 11.98
C ASP A 143 4.38 -14.49 11.80
N ILE A 144 5.11 -15.21 12.67
CA ILE A 144 6.57 -15.22 12.77
C ILE A 144 7.16 -15.48 11.38
N LYS A 145 6.44 -16.19 10.49
CA LYS A 145 6.89 -16.45 9.12
C LYS A 145 7.04 -15.19 8.28
N VAL A 146 6.15 -14.21 8.42
CA VAL A 146 6.22 -12.94 7.67
C VAL A 146 7.39 -12.09 8.17
N VAL A 147 7.57 -12.03 9.49
CA VAL A 147 8.70 -11.32 10.11
C VAL A 147 10.03 -12.01 9.74
N HIS A 148 10.08 -13.34 9.76
CA HIS A 148 11.23 -14.11 9.29
C HIS A 148 11.55 -13.79 7.83
N GLN A 149 10.54 -13.77 6.95
CA GLN A 149 10.74 -13.49 5.54
C GLN A 149 11.28 -12.07 5.31
N ILE A 150 10.79 -11.07 6.06
CA ILE A 150 11.31 -9.70 5.99
C ILE A 150 12.76 -9.63 6.48
N ILE A 151 13.11 -10.37 7.53
CA ILE A 151 14.48 -10.44 8.04
C ILE A 151 15.41 -11.07 7.00
N GLU A 152 15.03 -12.21 6.41
CA GLU A 152 15.79 -12.88 5.34
C GLU A 152 15.98 -11.97 4.12
N ASP A 153 14.93 -11.25 3.70
CA ASP A 153 15.01 -10.30 2.59
C ASP A 153 15.95 -9.12 2.89
N ILE A 154 15.97 -8.62 4.13
CA ILE A 154 16.88 -7.55 4.56
C ILE A 154 18.33 -8.05 4.60
N LEU A 155 18.57 -9.26 5.14
CA LEU A 155 19.88 -9.89 5.16
C LEU A 155 20.42 -10.12 3.74
N ALA A 156 19.57 -10.63 2.84
CA ALA A 156 19.91 -10.86 1.43
C ALA A 156 20.25 -9.55 0.69
N LYS A 157 19.52 -8.45 0.98
CA LYS A 157 19.83 -7.12 0.42
C LYS A 157 21.14 -6.56 0.95
N LYS A 158 21.40 -6.70 2.25
CA LYS A 158 22.65 -6.24 2.88
C LYS A 158 23.87 -7.02 2.38
N SER A 159 23.74 -8.32 2.12
CA SER A 159 24.80 -9.10 1.47
C SER A 159 25.07 -8.65 0.03
N LEU A 160 24.04 -8.20 -0.69
CA LEU A 160 24.20 -7.70 -2.06
C LEU A 160 24.91 -6.33 -2.10
N GLU A 161 24.65 -5.45 -1.14
CA GLU A 161 25.37 -4.18 -1.01
C GLU A 161 26.84 -4.36 -0.62
N ASN A 162 27.14 -5.33 0.25
CA ASN A 162 28.51 -5.69 0.62
C ASN A 162 29.25 -6.39 -0.54
N ALA A 163 28.56 -7.16 -1.38
CA ALA A 163 29.16 -7.77 -2.58
C ALA A 163 29.52 -6.71 -3.64
N LYS A 164 28.72 -5.64 -3.76
CA LYS A 164 29.00 -4.52 -4.68
C LYS A 164 30.23 -3.69 -4.29
N SER A 165 30.62 -3.67 -3.01
CA SER A 165 31.72 -2.83 -2.51
C SER A 165 33.06 -3.57 -2.35
N SER A 166 33.10 -4.90 -2.47
CA SER A 166 34.28 -5.71 -2.12
C SER A 166 34.94 -6.46 -3.27
N GLY A 167 34.39 -6.45 -4.49
CA GLY A 167 34.92 -7.26 -5.60
C GLY A 167 34.87 -8.78 -5.33
N GLN A 168 34.06 -9.19 -4.36
CA GLN A 168 33.93 -10.58 -3.94
C GLN A 168 32.80 -11.23 -4.76
N GLY A 169 33.13 -12.27 -5.52
CA GLY A 169 32.18 -12.92 -6.42
C GLY A 169 30.89 -13.37 -5.72
N ILE A 170 29.74 -13.22 -6.40
CA ILE A 170 28.43 -13.64 -5.91
C ILE A 170 28.25 -15.13 -6.17
N ARG A 171 27.87 -15.89 -5.13
CA ARG A 171 27.47 -17.30 -5.26
C ARG A 171 25.95 -17.44 -5.27
N ILE A 172 25.39 -18.07 -6.29
CA ILE A 172 23.95 -18.35 -6.43
C ILE A 172 23.72 -19.87 -6.32
N ASN A 173 22.93 -20.31 -5.34
CA ASN A 173 22.62 -21.73 -5.13
C ASN A 173 21.37 -22.16 -5.90
N ILE A 174 21.44 -23.33 -6.55
CA ILE A 174 20.35 -23.95 -7.31
C ILE A 174 19.99 -25.27 -6.61
N GLY A 175 18.95 -25.22 -5.78
CA GLY A 175 18.58 -26.33 -4.90
C GLY A 175 17.77 -27.45 -5.56
N SER A 176 17.26 -27.25 -6.78
CA SER A 176 16.47 -28.23 -7.51
C SER A 176 17.16 -28.58 -8.83
N ALA A 177 17.13 -29.86 -9.22
CA ALA A 177 17.73 -30.29 -10.47
C ALA A 177 17.04 -29.63 -11.67
N SER A 178 17.80 -28.89 -12.48
CA SER A 178 17.31 -28.20 -13.67
C SER A 178 18.38 -28.19 -14.74
N SER A 179 17.98 -28.32 -16.00
CA SER A 179 18.87 -28.17 -17.16
C SER A 179 18.99 -26.71 -17.61
N GLN A 180 18.21 -25.79 -17.03
CA GLN A 180 18.25 -24.36 -17.30
C GLN A 180 18.33 -23.59 -15.97
N TRP A 181 19.39 -22.81 -15.79
CA TRP A 181 19.62 -22.02 -14.58
C TRP A 181 19.44 -20.54 -14.88
N GLY A 182 18.43 -19.92 -14.27
CA GLY A 182 18.22 -18.47 -14.31
C GLY A 182 18.94 -17.76 -13.17
N LEU A 183 20.06 -17.11 -13.47
CA LEU A 183 20.94 -16.44 -12.50
C LEU A 183 20.63 -14.94 -12.43
N ASN A 184 19.81 -14.52 -11.47
CA ASN A 184 19.50 -13.10 -11.22
C ASN A 184 20.47 -12.50 -10.20
N HIS A 185 21.50 -11.79 -10.66
CA HIS A 185 22.65 -11.39 -9.85
C HIS A 185 22.72 -9.89 -9.51
N LYS A 186 22.00 -9.03 -10.24
CA LYS A 186 21.86 -7.59 -9.92
C LYS A 186 23.19 -6.78 -9.80
N LEU A 187 24.23 -7.21 -10.53
CA LEU A 187 25.57 -6.59 -10.50
C LEU A 187 25.69 -5.36 -11.39
N GLY A 188 24.83 -5.19 -12.41
CA GLY A 188 24.90 -4.07 -13.34
C GLY A 188 25.99 -4.18 -14.43
N PHE A 189 26.62 -5.35 -14.57
CA PHE A 189 27.57 -5.68 -15.63
C PHE A 189 27.44 -7.16 -16.03
N TYR A 190 28.20 -7.62 -17.03
CA TYR A 190 28.23 -9.02 -17.47
C TYR A 190 29.41 -9.75 -16.77
N PRO A 191 29.19 -10.47 -15.65
CA PRO A 191 30.26 -11.18 -14.93
C PRO A 191 30.66 -12.48 -15.61
N ASN A 192 31.82 -13.02 -15.26
CA ASN A 192 32.13 -14.42 -15.60
C ASN A 192 31.26 -15.36 -14.79
N VAL A 193 30.95 -16.55 -15.33
CA VAL A 193 30.13 -17.56 -14.65
C VAL A 193 30.86 -18.90 -14.60
N THR A 194 31.05 -19.42 -13.40
CA THR A 194 31.54 -20.78 -13.15
C THR A 194 30.42 -21.58 -12.50
N CYS A 195 30.01 -22.70 -13.11
CA CYS A 195 28.96 -23.56 -12.56
C CYS A 195 29.57 -24.81 -11.90
N VAL A 196 29.08 -25.19 -10.73
CA VAL A 196 29.56 -26.34 -9.96
C VAL A 196 28.35 -27.20 -9.57
N ASP A 197 28.43 -28.52 -9.77
CA ASP A 197 27.38 -29.45 -9.37
C ASP A 197 27.34 -29.66 -7.84
N SER A 198 26.32 -30.39 -7.36
CA SER A 198 26.17 -30.72 -5.94
C SER A 198 27.28 -31.63 -5.37
N ALA A 199 28.06 -32.30 -6.24
CA ALA A 199 29.21 -33.11 -5.86
C ALA A 199 30.53 -32.31 -5.83
N GLY A 200 30.51 -31.04 -6.24
CA GLY A 200 31.67 -30.15 -6.24
C GLY A 200 32.46 -30.12 -7.55
N ASN A 201 31.95 -30.70 -8.63
CA ASN A 201 32.61 -30.68 -9.94
C ASN A 201 32.20 -29.44 -10.74
N GLU A 202 33.16 -28.80 -11.41
CA GLU A 202 32.86 -27.74 -12.37
C GLU A 202 32.15 -28.33 -13.60
N VAL A 203 31.06 -27.70 -14.03
CA VAL A 203 30.25 -28.12 -15.17
C VAL A 203 30.12 -26.97 -16.15
N VAL A 204 30.42 -27.22 -17.42
CA VAL A 204 30.29 -26.23 -18.48
C VAL A 204 28.90 -26.33 -19.10
N GLY A 205 28.21 -25.19 -19.18
CA GLY A 205 26.93 -25.04 -19.88
C GLY A 205 27.00 -23.92 -20.92
N GLU A 206 25.96 -23.82 -21.74
CA GLU A 206 25.79 -22.71 -22.67
C GLU A 206 25.31 -21.47 -21.90
N VAL A 207 26.15 -20.44 -21.85
CA VAL A 207 25.87 -19.20 -21.10
C VAL A 207 25.29 -18.14 -22.02
N THR A 208 24.09 -17.67 -21.69
CA THR A 208 23.40 -16.57 -22.38
C THR A 208 23.18 -15.39 -21.44
N TYR A 209 23.69 -14.22 -21.80
CA TYR A 209 23.48 -12.99 -21.03
C TYR A 209 22.16 -12.32 -21.44
N ILE A 210 21.15 -12.40 -20.59
CA ILE A 210 19.80 -11.85 -20.87
C ILE A 210 19.75 -10.34 -20.59
N SER A 211 20.48 -9.87 -19.59
CA SER A 211 20.62 -8.44 -19.25
C SER A 211 21.83 -8.20 -18.34
N LEU A 212 22.13 -6.95 -18.04
CA LEU A 212 23.16 -6.54 -17.04
C LEU A 212 22.96 -7.12 -15.63
N ASN A 213 21.82 -7.76 -15.36
CA ASN A 213 21.48 -8.29 -14.05
C ASN A 213 21.03 -9.76 -14.09
N LYS A 214 20.99 -10.40 -15.27
CA LYS A 214 20.44 -11.74 -15.45
C LYS A 214 21.21 -12.53 -16.50
N ILE A 215 21.59 -13.75 -16.13
CA ILE A 215 22.22 -14.74 -17.00
C ILE A 215 21.35 -15.99 -17.02
N GLU A 216 21.33 -16.70 -18.15
CA GLU A 216 20.76 -18.03 -18.29
C GLU A 216 21.87 -19.01 -18.66
N VAL A 217 21.90 -20.18 -18.02
CA VAL A 217 22.85 -21.24 -18.36
C VAL A 217 22.07 -22.52 -18.70
N ASN A 218 22.31 -23.07 -19.89
CA ASN A 218 21.67 -24.29 -20.36
C ASN A 218 22.65 -25.47 -20.36
N PHE A 219 22.19 -26.62 -19.88
CA PHE A 219 22.96 -27.86 -19.76
C PHE A 219 22.27 -29.01 -20.51
N SER A 220 23.04 -30.03 -20.87
CA SER A 220 22.53 -31.22 -21.56
C SER A 220 21.69 -32.14 -20.67
N ALA A 221 21.81 -32.03 -19.35
CA ALA A 221 21.05 -32.80 -18.36
C ALA A 221 20.74 -31.96 -17.11
N PRO A 222 19.65 -32.25 -16.39
CA PRO A 222 19.29 -31.52 -15.18
C PRO A 222 20.14 -31.93 -13.97
N PHE A 223 20.67 -30.96 -13.24
CA PHE A 223 21.34 -31.16 -11.96
C PHE A 223 21.18 -29.93 -11.05
N SER A 224 21.47 -30.12 -9.76
CA SER A 224 21.52 -29.06 -8.74
C SER A 224 22.97 -28.73 -8.41
N GLY A 225 23.21 -27.55 -7.85
CA GLY A 225 24.55 -27.06 -7.59
C GLY A 225 24.56 -25.56 -7.31
N TYR A 226 25.61 -24.86 -7.71
CA TYR A 226 25.71 -23.41 -7.57
C TYR A 226 26.54 -22.78 -8.67
N ALA A 227 26.31 -21.48 -8.92
CA ALA A 227 27.13 -20.67 -9.82
C ALA A 227 27.90 -19.62 -9.03
N ILE A 228 29.15 -19.35 -9.42
CA ILE A 228 29.98 -18.25 -8.92
C ILE A 228 30.07 -17.20 -10.03
N LEU A 229 29.82 -15.94 -9.67
CA LEU A 229 29.83 -14.79 -10.57
C LEU A 229 30.86 -13.77 -10.08
N SER A 230 31.90 -13.52 -10.86
CA SER A 230 33.00 -12.61 -10.51
C SER A 230 33.38 -11.69 -11.67
#